data_AF-A0A228I036-F1
#
_entry.id   AF-A0A228I036-F1
#
_cell.length_a   1.000
_cell.length_b   1.000
_cell.length_c   1.000
_cell.angle_alpha   90.00
_cell.angle_beta   90.00
_cell.angle_gamma   90.00
#
_symmetry.space_group_name_H-M   'P 1'
#
loop_
_entity.id
_entity.type
_entity.pdbx_description
1 polymer ?
#
loop_
_entity_poly.entity_id
_entity_poly.type
_entity_poly.pdbx_seq_one_letter_code
_entity_poly.pdbx_strand_id
1 'polypeptide(L)'
;MTTLAHRPALHAGAGVGRVPRVSPAAAHAAGCVLAFAAVLAGGIHLANAADWSGLAHSRALLAAAQARAADAQRVLASAGQRRDGHPASTRDGRLPPTPEWAALMLALADLAASSGLHGVSVEPQRAEGAARDGRRTVHLAADGGFRALLHMVDGLARFPVLAVPSALRIERGMSAARVDISVDVFPALPATTAAEGNVPVRAAAPDTDPFGDVGPAEAAGRAARLAGTIRDARAGLALFDDGDGAFTAVAPGEVLGAARVVRVERAAVTLATADGPQRLVLDDGGRP
;
A
#
# COMPACT_ATOMS: atom_id res chain seq x y z
N MET A 1 59.63 -65.14 -35.53
CA MET A 1 59.99 -65.83 -34.27
C MET A 1 58.81 -65.61 -33.34
N THR A 2 57.82 -66.52 -33.31
CA THR A 2 57.66 -67.56 -32.25
C THR A 2 57.77 -66.91 -30.88
N THR A 3 56.72 -66.81 -30.05
CA THR A 3 56.16 -67.97 -29.34
C THR A 3 54.97 -67.59 -28.45
N LEU A 4 54.07 -68.57 -28.31
CA LEU A 4 53.43 -69.05 -27.08
C LEU A 4 52.35 -68.21 -26.38
N ALA A 5 51.13 -68.58 -26.77
CA ALA A 5 50.01 -68.87 -25.90
C ALA A 5 50.38 -69.27 -24.46
N HIS A 6 49.71 -68.64 -23.49
CA HIS A 6 49.45 -69.25 -22.19
C HIS A 6 47.97 -69.17 -21.86
N ARG A 7 47.34 -70.33 -21.93
CA ARG A 7 46.02 -70.63 -21.39
C ARG A 7 46.24 -71.38 -20.07
N PRO A 8 45.63 -70.95 -18.98
CA PRO A 8 45.19 -71.86 -17.94
C PRO A 8 43.68 -72.01 -18.03
N ALA A 9 43.26 -73.28 -18.14
CA ALA A 9 41.88 -73.69 -18.05
C ALA A 9 41.53 -74.02 -16.59
N LEU A 10 40.26 -73.77 -16.26
CA LEU A 10 39.42 -74.51 -15.31
C LEU A 10 39.73 -74.41 -13.81
N HIS A 11 38.87 -73.67 -13.11
CA HIS A 11 38.17 -74.24 -11.96
C HIS A 11 36.67 -74.19 -12.19
N ALA A 12 36.10 -75.38 -12.34
CA ALA A 12 34.67 -75.64 -12.38
C ALA A 12 34.09 -75.37 -10.99
N GLY A 13 33.37 -74.25 -10.85
CA GLY A 13 32.43 -74.02 -9.77
C GLY A 13 31.03 -74.25 -10.30
N ALA A 14 30.56 -75.50 -10.19
CA ALA A 14 29.19 -75.87 -10.49
C ALA A 14 28.23 -75.03 -9.65
N GLY A 15 27.56 -74.10 -10.32
CA GLY A 15 26.48 -73.32 -9.78
C GLY A 15 25.60 -72.94 -10.93
N VAL A 16 24.96 -73.95 -11.57
CA VAL A 16 23.80 -73.74 -12.43
C VAL A 16 22.67 -73.27 -11.51
N GLY A 17 22.82 -72.05 -11.02
CA GLY A 17 21.80 -71.27 -10.37
C GLY A 17 20.80 -70.95 -11.44
N ARG A 18 19.83 -71.85 -11.58
CA ARG A 18 18.49 -71.68 -12.11
C ARG A 18 18.21 -70.21 -12.39
N VAL A 19 18.56 -69.76 -13.60
CA VAL A 19 18.17 -68.42 -14.05
C VAL A 19 16.65 -68.45 -13.94
N PRO A 20 16.02 -67.61 -13.10
CA PRO A 20 14.58 -67.57 -13.07
C PRO A 20 14.18 -67.33 -14.52
N ARG A 21 13.42 -68.24 -15.11
CA ARG A 21 12.78 -67.99 -16.40
C ARG A 21 11.79 -66.87 -16.12
N VAL A 22 12.30 -65.65 -16.19
CA VAL A 22 11.49 -64.46 -16.09
C VAL A 22 10.53 -64.58 -17.25
N SER A 23 9.24 -64.70 -16.94
CA SER A 23 8.20 -64.71 -17.95
C SER A 23 8.47 -63.55 -18.91
N PRO A 24 8.33 -63.73 -20.24
CA PRO A 24 8.51 -62.64 -21.20
C PRO A 24 7.68 -61.41 -20.82
N ALA A 25 6.52 -61.61 -20.17
CA ALA A 25 5.71 -60.53 -19.60
C ALA A 25 6.41 -59.78 -18.44
N ALA A 26 7.09 -60.49 -17.54
CA ALA A 26 7.83 -59.87 -16.43
C ALA A 26 9.11 -59.17 -16.91
N ALA A 27 9.79 -59.70 -17.93
CA ALA A 27 10.93 -59.03 -18.57
C ALA A 27 10.50 -57.77 -19.31
N HIS A 28 9.35 -57.82 -20.01
CA HIS A 28 8.77 -56.65 -20.67
C HIS A 28 8.31 -55.60 -19.65
N ALA A 29 7.66 -56.00 -18.55
CA ALA A 29 7.26 -55.09 -17.49
C ALA A 29 8.46 -54.40 -16.84
N ALA A 30 9.52 -55.16 -16.53
CA ALA A 30 10.77 -54.59 -16.01
C ALA A 30 11.42 -53.61 -17.00
N GLY A 31 11.43 -53.95 -18.30
CA GLY A 31 11.87 -53.06 -19.37
C GLY A 31 11.05 -51.76 -19.45
N CYS A 32 9.73 -51.85 -19.33
CA CYS A 32 8.85 -50.68 -19.30
C CYS A 32 9.11 -49.79 -18.08
N VAL A 33 9.30 -50.38 -16.91
CA VAL A 33 9.63 -49.62 -15.68
C VAL A 33 10.99 -48.93 -15.81
N LEU A 34 12.00 -49.62 -16.36
CA LEU A 34 13.32 -49.02 -16.59
C LEU A 34 13.28 -47.89 -17.62
N ALA A 35 12.56 -48.09 -18.74
CA ALA A 35 12.40 -47.04 -19.74
C ALA A 35 11.65 -45.83 -19.17
N PHE A 36 10.59 -46.06 -18.39
CA PHE A 36 9.86 -45.00 -17.71
C PHE A 36 10.75 -44.24 -16.72
N ALA A 37 11.50 -44.96 -15.88
CA ALA A 37 12.43 -44.35 -14.92
C ALA A 37 13.52 -43.52 -15.62
N ALA A 38 14.06 -44.01 -16.75
CA ALA A 38 15.06 -43.29 -17.53
C ALA A 38 14.50 -42.00 -18.15
N VAL A 39 13.29 -42.04 -18.71
CA VAL A 39 12.61 -40.85 -19.25
C VAL A 39 12.29 -39.85 -18.13
N LEU A 40 11.82 -40.33 -16.98
CA LEU A 40 11.52 -39.47 -15.83
C LEU A 40 12.77 -38.77 -15.30
N ALA A 41 13.86 -39.53 -15.10
CA ALA A 41 15.14 -38.98 -14.67
C ALA A 41 15.71 -37.99 -15.69
N GLY A 42 15.66 -38.32 -16.99
CA GLY A 42 16.07 -37.43 -18.06
C GLY A 42 15.24 -36.14 -18.12
N GLY A 43 13.91 -36.24 -17.95
CA GLY A 43 13.00 -35.11 -17.91
C GLY A 43 13.28 -34.18 -16.72
N ILE A 44 13.51 -34.75 -15.53
CA ILE A 44 13.88 -33.97 -14.33
C ILE A 44 15.23 -33.27 -14.53
N HIS A 45 16.23 -33.97 -15.10
CA HIS A 45 17.53 -33.38 -15.38
C HIS A 45 17.44 -32.24 -16.39
N LEU A 46 16.67 -32.40 -17.47
CA LEU A 46 16.51 -31.36 -18.49
C LEU A 46 15.73 -30.16 -17.94
N ALA A 47 14.67 -30.38 -17.17
CA ALA A 47 13.88 -29.31 -16.54
C ALA A 47 14.71 -28.52 -15.50
N ASN A 48 15.57 -29.20 -14.74
CA ASN A 48 16.51 -28.56 -13.83
C ASN A 48 17.62 -27.81 -14.59
N ALA A 49 18.21 -28.40 -15.64
CA ALA A 49 19.25 -27.76 -16.43
C ALA A 49 18.75 -26.52 -17.18
N ALA A 50 17.49 -26.53 -17.60
CA ALA A 50 16.83 -25.40 -18.25
C ALA A 50 16.24 -24.38 -17.26
N ASP A 51 16.43 -24.56 -15.94
CA ASP A 51 15.84 -23.76 -14.86
C ASP A 51 14.34 -23.47 -15.07
N TRP A 52 13.57 -24.47 -15.53
CA TRP A 52 12.13 -24.28 -15.77
C TRP A 52 11.35 -23.91 -14.51
N SER A 53 11.88 -24.26 -13.34
CA SER A 53 11.33 -23.85 -12.04
C SER A 53 11.65 -22.41 -11.63
N GLY A 54 12.58 -21.75 -12.33
CA GLY A 54 13.06 -20.38 -12.02
C GLY A 54 13.75 -20.27 -10.66
N LEU A 55 14.12 -21.39 -10.03
CA LEU A 55 14.73 -21.41 -8.70
C LEU A 55 16.18 -20.91 -8.73
N ALA A 56 16.92 -21.14 -9.81
CA ALA A 56 18.26 -20.55 -9.92
C ALA A 56 18.15 -19.04 -10.14
N HIS A 57 17.19 -18.60 -10.97
CA HIS A 57 16.88 -17.18 -11.15
C HIS A 57 16.46 -16.48 -9.85
N SER A 58 15.57 -17.08 -9.05
CA SER A 58 15.12 -16.50 -7.78
C SER A 58 16.25 -16.42 -6.74
N ARG A 59 17.10 -17.45 -6.66
CA ARG A 59 18.30 -17.43 -5.80
C ARG A 59 19.30 -16.36 -6.22
N ALA A 60 19.48 -16.16 -7.52
CA ALA A 60 20.35 -15.10 -8.03
C ALA A 60 19.81 -13.71 -7.66
N LEU A 61 18.50 -13.49 -7.80
CA LEU A 61 17.85 -12.25 -7.38
C LEU A 61 17.97 -12.02 -5.87
N LEU A 62 17.78 -13.07 -5.05
CA LEU A 62 17.94 -12.99 -3.59
C LEU A 62 19.38 -12.64 -3.20
N ALA A 63 20.38 -13.31 -3.79
CA ALA A 63 21.79 -13.01 -3.55
C ALA A 63 22.14 -11.57 -3.95
N ALA A 64 21.62 -11.09 -5.08
CA ALA A 64 21.80 -9.71 -5.51
C ALA A 64 21.15 -8.70 -4.54
N ALA A 65 19.95 -9.00 -4.02
CA ALA A 65 19.28 -8.17 -3.02
C ALA A 65 20.07 -8.11 -1.70
N GLN A 66 20.58 -9.26 -1.22
CA GLN A 66 21.41 -9.34 -0.02
C GLN A 66 22.72 -8.54 -0.17
N ALA A 67 23.37 -8.62 -1.33
CA ALA A 67 24.57 -7.84 -1.63
C ALA A 67 24.30 -6.32 -1.57
N ARG A 68 23.19 -5.86 -2.17
CA ARG A 68 22.79 -4.44 -2.11
C ARG A 68 22.48 -3.98 -0.70
N ALA A 69 21.85 -4.82 0.14
CA ALA A 69 21.59 -4.50 1.53
C ALA A 69 22.88 -4.33 2.33
N ALA A 70 23.85 -5.23 2.14
CA ALA A 70 25.17 -5.14 2.79
C ALA A 70 25.96 -3.90 2.32
N ASP A 71 25.86 -3.54 1.04
CA ASP A 71 26.45 -2.30 0.51
C ASP A 71 25.84 -1.06 1.16
N ALA A 72 24.51 -0.99 1.26
CA ALA A 72 23.83 0.11 1.91
C ALA A 72 24.24 0.25 3.39
N GLN A 73 24.34 -0.87 4.12
CA GLN A 73 24.82 -0.89 5.51
C GLN A 73 26.26 -0.36 5.63
N ARG A 74 27.15 -0.72 4.71
CA ARG A 74 28.53 -0.20 4.69
C ARG A 74 28.58 1.31 4.43
N VAL A 75 27.74 1.81 3.52
CA VAL A 75 27.62 3.26 3.27
C VAL A 75 27.15 3.98 4.53
N LEU A 76 26.12 3.46 5.21
CA LEU A 76 25.62 4.05 6.47
C LEU A 76 26.67 4.02 7.59
N ALA A 77 27.40 2.92 7.75
CA ALA A 77 28.48 2.82 8.72
C ALA A 77 29.61 3.83 8.44
N SER A 78 29.98 3.99 7.17
CA SER A 78 31.00 4.97 6.75
C SER A 78 30.53 6.42 6.97
N ALA A 79 29.24 6.71 6.81
CA ALA A 79 28.65 8.00 7.11
C ALA A 79 28.61 8.29 8.62
N GLY A 80 28.30 7.29 9.45
CA GLY A 80 28.39 7.38 10.91
C GLY A 80 29.80 7.71 11.39
N GLN A 81 30.82 7.01 10.86
CA GLN A 81 32.21 7.24 11.26
C GLN A 81 32.76 8.62 10.84
N ARG A 82 32.27 9.19 9.73
CA ARG A 82 32.55 10.60 9.36
C ARG A 82 31.90 11.60 10.31
N ARG A 83 30.73 11.28 10.88
CA ARG A 83 30.04 12.10 11.86
C ARG A 83 30.76 12.08 13.21
N ASP A 84 31.27 10.92 13.63
CA ASP A 84 31.99 10.78 14.91
C ASP A 84 33.45 11.27 14.85
N GLY A 85 34.05 11.29 13.65
CA GLY A 85 35.39 11.82 13.41
C GLY A 85 35.47 13.35 13.25
N HIS A 86 34.36 14.07 13.36
CA HIS A 86 34.34 15.54 13.39
C HIS A 86 34.25 16.01 14.85
N PRO A 87 35.38 16.18 15.57
CA PRO A 87 35.33 16.82 16.88
C PRO A 87 34.74 18.21 16.70
N ALA A 88 33.76 18.54 17.55
CA ALA A 88 33.05 19.81 17.56
C ALA A 88 34.06 20.97 17.52
N SER A 89 34.29 21.52 16.32
CA SER A 89 35.01 22.76 16.15
C SER A 89 34.09 23.88 16.61
N THR A 90 34.59 24.57 17.61
CA THR A 90 34.15 25.85 18.14
C THR A 90 33.46 26.72 17.08
N ARG A 91 32.15 26.89 17.28
CA ARG A 91 31.35 28.09 17.02
C ARG A 91 31.98 29.10 16.06
N ASP A 92 31.67 28.95 14.78
CA ASP A 92 31.43 30.07 13.88
C ASP A 92 29.98 30.00 13.42
N GLY A 93 29.33 31.15 13.24
CA GLY A 93 27.93 31.31 12.84
C GLY A 93 27.63 30.81 11.42
N ARG A 94 27.91 29.53 11.18
CA ARG A 94 27.66 28.84 9.93
C ARG A 94 26.21 28.37 9.96
N LEU A 95 25.44 28.85 8.98
CA LEU A 95 24.11 28.35 8.63
C LEU A 95 24.05 26.82 8.82
N PRO A 96 22.94 26.26 9.36
CA PRO A 96 22.81 24.83 9.54
C PRO A 96 23.16 24.12 8.23
N PRO A 97 23.96 23.04 8.27
CA PRO A 97 24.39 22.36 7.06
C PRO A 97 23.15 21.97 6.24
N THR A 98 23.14 22.38 4.97
CA THR A 98 22.03 22.10 4.06
C THR A 98 21.77 20.59 4.08
N PRO A 99 20.56 20.13 4.40
CA PRO A 99 20.28 18.69 4.52
C PRO A 99 20.61 17.97 3.21
N GLU A 100 21.37 16.87 3.29
CA GLU A 100 21.65 16.04 2.12
C GLU A 100 20.36 15.48 1.53
N TRP A 101 20.32 15.29 0.21
CA TRP A 101 19.12 14.80 -0.49
C TRP A 101 18.56 13.49 0.08
N ALA A 102 19.44 12.56 0.45
CA ALA A 102 19.02 11.30 1.08
C ALA A 102 18.34 11.51 2.44
N ALA A 103 18.81 12.48 3.23
CA ALA A 103 18.20 12.82 4.51
C ALA A 103 16.82 13.48 4.32
N LEU A 104 16.67 14.32 3.28
CA LEU A 104 15.37 14.91 2.92
C LEU A 104 14.36 13.84 2.49
N MET A 105 14.79 12.86 1.68
CA MET A 105 13.94 11.74 1.28
C MET A 105 13.47 10.91 2.50
N LEU A 106 14.38 10.66 3.44
CA LEU A 106 14.04 9.93 4.67
C LEU A 106 13.08 10.74 5.55
N ALA A 107 13.33 12.04 5.72
CA ALA A 107 12.44 12.93 6.46
C ALA A 107 11.04 13.01 5.82
N LEU A 108 10.96 12.99 4.48
CA LEU A 108 9.68 13.00 3.76
C LEU A 108 8.92 11.68 3.93
N ALA A 109 9.63 10.54 3.92
CA ALA A 109 9.04 9.24 4.20
C ALA A 109 8.55 9.13 5.65
N ASP A 110 9.33 9.63 6.61
CA ASP A 110 8.97 9.67 8.03
C ASP A 110 7.77 10.59 8.28
N LEU A 111 7.70 11.73 7.57
CA LEU A 111 6.54 12.61 7.61
C LEU A 111 5.28 11.91 7.09
N ALA A 112 5.38 11.19 5.97
CA ALA A 112 4.24 10.43 5.44
C ALA A 112 3.77 9.35 6.42
N ALA A 113 4.71 8.56 6.97
CA ALA A 113 4.40 7.51 7.94
C ALA A 113 3.78 8.05 9.24
N SER A 114 4.35 9.11 9.81
CA SER A 114 3.86 9.75 11.04
C SER A 114 2.50 10.45 10.85
N SER A 115 2.14 10.80 9.61
CA SER A 115 0.83 11.36 9.27
C SER A 115 -0.29 10.31 9.21
N GLY A 116 0.03 9.02 9.36
CA GLY A 116 -0.93 7.92 9.29
C GLY A 116 -1.20 7.42 7.86
N LEU A 117 -0.33 7.76 6.90
CA LEU A 117 -0.31 7.10 5.59
C LEU A 117 0.43 5.76 5.70
N HIS A 118 -0.08 4.74 5.02
CA HIS A 118 0.47 3.38 5.03
C HIS A 118 0.91 2.97 3.62
N GLY A 119 1.79 1.97 3.51
CA GLY A 119 2.26 1.49 2.20
C GLY A 119 2.96 2.56 1.36
N VAL A 120 3.67 3.48 2.02
CA VAL A 120 4.29 4.65 1.39
C VAL A 120 5.39 4.22 0.41
N SER A 121 5.19 4.51 -0.88
CA SER A 121 6.25 4.55 -1.90
C SER A 121 6.75 5.98 -2.05
N VAL A 122 8.07 6.16 -2.07
CA VAL A 122 8.70 7.46 -2.28
C VAL A 122 9.65 7.36 -3.48
N GLU A 123 9.28 8.02 -4.57
CA GLU A 123 9.96 7.93 -5.85
C GLU A 123 10.47 9.31 -6.28
N PRO A 124 11.79 9.54 -6.26
CA PRO A 124 12.37 10.71 -6.91
C PRO A 124 12.05 10.66 -8.41
N GLN A 125 11.36 11.69 -8.91
CA GLN A 125 11.14 11.80 -10.34
C GLN A 125 12.47 12.17 -10.99
N ARG A 126 12.93 11.38 -11.97
CA ARG A 126 14.17 11.68 -12.70
C ARG A 126 13.98 12.96 -13.49
N ALA A 127 14.50 14.06 -12.96
CA ALA A 127 14.82 15.23 -13.77
C ALA A 127 16.16 14.94 -14.47
N GLU A 128 16.19 14.94 -15.79
CA GLU A 128 17.44 15.13 -16.52
C GLU A 128 18.02 16.49 -16.12
N GLY A 129 18.86 16.50 -15.10
CA GLY A 129 19.33 17.72 -14.45
C GLY A 129 18.30 18.32 -13.49
N ALA A 130 18.75 18.81 -12.34
CA ALA A 130 17.89 19.67 -11.51
C ALA A 130 17.32 20.79 -12.39
N ALA A 131 16.03 21.10 -12.24
CA ALA A 131 15.47 22.27 -12.91
C ALA A 131 16.35 23.49 -12.59
N ARG A 132 16.36 24.52 -13.45
CA ARG A 132 17.30 25.67 -13.32
C ARG A 132 17.27 26.36 -11.96
N ASP A 133 16.21 26.16 -11.19
CA ASP A 133 15.96 26.66 -9.84
C ASP A 133 16.42 25.70 -8.71
N GLY A 134 17.03 24.56 -9.04
CA GLY A 134 17.47 23.55 -8.08
C GLY A 134 16.35 22.65 -7.54
N ARG A 135 15.14 22.72 -8.11
CA ARG A 135 13.97 21.94 -7.70
C ARG A 135 14.15 20.45 -7.99
N ARG A 136 13.67 19.63 -7.05
CA ARG A 136 13.60 18.16 -7.17
C ARG A 136 12.20 17.69 -6.80
N THR A 137 11.51 17.10 -7.77
CA THR A 137 10.15 16.58 -7.57
C THR A 137 10.22 15.15 -7.04
N VAL A 138 9.43 14.88 -6.01
CA VAL A 138 9.26 13.56 -5.40
C VAL A 138 7.81 13.16 -5.52
N HIS A 139 7.58 11.95 -6.02
CA HIS A 139 6.27 11.33 -6.02
C HIS A 139 6.12 10.44 -4.80
N LEU A 140 4.99 10.58 -4.13
CA LEU A 140 4.61 9.84 -2.94
C LEU A 140 3.29 9.13 -3.25
N ALA A 141 3.26 7.83 -3.07
CA ALA A 141 2.05 7.03 -3.25
C ALA A 141 1.79 6.20 -2.00
N ALA A 142 0.62 6.34 -1.38
CA ALA A 142 0.30 5.70 -0.11
C ALA A 142 -1.21 5.46 0.03
N ASP A 143 -1.58 4.63 1.01
CA ASP A 143 -2.98 4.40 1.37
C ASP A 143 -3.30 5.16 2.67
N GLY A 144 -4.43 5.86 2.70
CA GLY A 144 -4.86 6.60 3.88
C GLY A 144 -6.08 7.49 3.64
N GLY A 145 -6.74 7.87 4.73
CA GLY A 145 -7.90 8.77 4.71
C GLY A 145 -7.52 10.24 4.53
N PHE A 146 -8.52 11.10 4.38
CA PHE A 146 -8.32 12.54 4.16
C PHE A 146 -7.61 13.20 5.34
N ARG A 147 -7.89 12.75 6.58
CA ARG A 147 -7.19 13.23 7.79
C ARG A 147 -5.68 12.99 7.73
N ALA A 148 -5.26 11.81 7.25
CA ALA A 148 -3.84 11.49 7.12
C ALA A 148 -3.15 12.36 6.06
N LEU A 149 -3.85 12.63 4.95
CA LEU A 149 -3.38 13.56 3.94
C LEU A 149 -3.25 15.00 4.48
N LEU A 150 -4.24 15.49 5.23
CA LEU A 150 -4.15 16.82 5.86
C LEU A 150 -2.96 16.93 6.81
N HIS A 151 -2.74 15.92 7.66
CA HIS A 151 -1.56 15.88 8.54
C HIS A 151 -0.24 15.90 7.77
N MET A 152 -0.19 15.19 6.63
CA MET A 152 0.98 15.19 5.75
C MET A 152 1.25 16.58 5.17
N VAL A 153 0.22 17.24 4.61
CA VAL A 153 0.34 18.57 4.03
C VAL A 153 0.72 19.63 5.09
N ASP A 154 0.11 19.57 6.28
CA ASP A 154 0.49 20.42 7.43
C ASP A 154 1.91 20.14 7.92
N GLY A 155 2.37 18.90 7.76
CA GLY A 155 3.73 18.49 8.04
C GLY A 155 4.76 19.15 7.13
N LEU A 156 4.42 19.35 5.85
CA LEU A 156 5.31 20.00 4.87
C LEU A 156 5.62 21.45 5.24
N ALA A 157 4.69 22.15 5.90
CA ALA A 157 4.93 23.51 6.40
C ALA A 157 6.03 23.57 7.47
N ARG A 158 6.31 22.45 8.15
CA ARG A 158 7.37 22.29 9.17
C ARG A 158 8.58 21.54 8.63
N PHE A 159 8.62 21.25 7.33
CA PHE A 159 9.71 20.52 6.70
C PHE A 159 11.01 21.35 6.72
N PRO A 160 12.21 20.75 6.78
CA PRO A 160 13.47 21.51 6.94
C PRO A 160 13.80 22.48 5.79
N VAL A 161 13.24 22.23 4.61
CA VAL A 161 13.40 23.04 3.41
C VAL A 161 12.03 23.30 2.79
N LEU A 162 11.92 24.27 1.88
CA LEU A 162 10.70 24.51 1.14
C LEU A 162 10.31 23.23 0.37
N ALA A 163 9.15 22.68 0.73
CA ALA A 163 8.53 21.55 0.09
C ALA A 163 7.08 21.92 -0.24
N VAL A 164 6.75 21.93 -1.53
CA VAL A 164 5.46 22.42 -2.03
C VAL A 164 4.73 21.27 -2.70
N PRO A 165 3.49 20.93 -2.28
CA PRO A 165 2.63 20.05 -3.05
C PRO A 165 2.38 20.63 -4.44
N SER A 166 2.74 19.90 -5.50
CA SER A 166 2.60 20.34 -6.89
C SER A 166 1.49 19.60 -7.64
N ALA A 167 1.16 18.39 -7.22
CA ALA A 167 0.00 17.64 -7.71
C ALA A 167 -0.55 16.72 -6.62
N LEU A 168 -1.86 16.49 -6.63
CA LEU A 168 -2.55 15.57 -5.73
C LEU A 168 -3.63 14.82 -6.50
N ARG A 169 -3.65 13.51 -6.35
CA ARG A 169 -4.71 12.62 -6.83
C ARG A 169 -5.14 11.70 -5.71
N ILE A 170 -6.45 11.55 -5.55
CA ILE A 170 -7.05 10.66 -4.55
C ILE A 170 -7.98 9.72 -5.30
N GLU A 171 -7.75 8.43 -5.17
CA GLU A 171 -8.58 7.38 -5.75
C GLU A 171 -9.23 6.57 -4.63
N ARG A 172 -10.49 6.16 -4.81
CA ARG A 172 -11.18 5.30 -3.84
C ARG A 172 -10.64 3.87 -3.99
N GLY A 173 -9.93 3.38 -2.98
CA GLY A 173 -9.51 1.98 -2.90
C GLY A 173 -10.55 1.10 -2.21
N MET A 174 -10.31 -0.21 -2.20
CA MET A 174 -11.23 -1.21 -1.62
C MET A 174 -11.29 -1.17 -0.08
N SER A 175 -10.20 -0.77 0.59
CA SER A 175 -10.12 -0.73 2.07
C SER A 175 -9.70 0.65 2.62
N ALA A 176 -9.06 1.48 1.80
CA ALA A 176 -8.64 2.83 2.12
C ALA A 176 -8.53 3.65 0.84
N ALA A 177 -8.57 4.98 0.93
CA ALA A 177 -8.30 5.83 -0.22
C ALA A 177 -6.81 5.73 -0.61
N ARG A 178 -6.55 5.62 -1.90
CA ARG A 178 -5.21 5.68 -2.48
C ARG A 178 -4.88 7.15 -2.72
N VAL A 179 -3.76 7.61 -2.18
CA VAL A 179 -3.29 8.98 -2.26
C VAL A 179 -1.98 9.00 -3.04
N ASP A 180 -1.98 9.77 -4.11
CA ASP A 180 -0.80 10.07 -4.92
C ASP A 180 -0.52 11.57 -4.83
N ILE A 181 0.64 11.96 -4.32
CA ILE A 181 1.03 13.37 -4.17
C ILE A 181 2.42 13.58 -4.76
N SER A 182 2.57 14.63 -5.56
CA SER A 182 3.86 15.12 -6.02
C SER A 182 4.27 16.32 -5.18
N VAL A 183 5.50 16.30 -4.68
CA VAL A 183 6.07 17.34 -3.83
C VAL A 183 7.33 17.87 -4.49
N ASP A 184 7.33 19.17 -4.78
CA ASP A 184 8.49 19.89 -5.25
C ASP A 184 9.33 20.34 -4.06
N VAL A 185 10.53 19.76 -3.93
CA VAL A 185 11.48 20.07 -2.87
C VAL A 185 12.54 21.02 -3.41
N PHE A 186 12.83 22.09 -2.66
CA PHE A 186 13.84 23.10 -3.01
C PHE A 186 14.95 23.09 -1.96
N PRO A 187 16.01 22.25 -2.11
CA PRO A 187 17.02 22.07 -1.06
C PRO A 187 17.80 23.34 -0.69
N ALA A 188 17.89 24.30 -1.62
CA ALA A 188 18.57 25.58 -1.40
C ALA A 188 17.73 26.61 -0.62
N LEU A 189 16.44 26.34 -0.38
CA LEU A 189 15.51 27.23 0.30
C LEU A 189 15.17 26.65 1.68
N PRO A 190 15.93 27.00 2.74
CA PRO A 190 15.61 26.54 4.08
C PRO A 190 14.24 27.06 4.51
N ALA A 191 13.52 26.26 5.31
CA ALA A 191 12.25 26.69 5.84
C ALA A 191 12.43 27.94 6.70
N THR A 192 11.69 29.00 6.38
CA THR A 192 11.62 30.17 7.25
C THR A 192 10.79 29.75 8.45
N THR A 193 11.39 29.70 9.65
CA THR A 193 10.64 29.54 10.88
C THR A 193 9.58 30.63 10.91
N ALA A 194 8.30 30.25 10.82
CA ALA A 194 7.21 31.21 10.93
C ALA A 194 7.46 32.05 12.19
N ALA A 195 7.63 33.36 12.01
CA ALA A 195 7.79 34.28 13.12
C ALA A 195 6.63 34.04 14.11
N GLU A 196 6.90 34.10 15.42
CA GLU A 196 5.97 33.76 16.52
C GLU A 196 4.59 34.48 16.47
N GLY A 197 4.36 35.41 15.53
CA GLY A 197 3.08 36.07 15.29
C GLY A 197 2.23 35.54 14.14
N ASN A 198 2.76 34.65 13.28
CA ASN A 198 1.96 34.02 12.22
C ASN A 198 1.31 32.76 12.79
N VAL A 199 0.19 32.95 13.50
CA VAL A 199 -0.70 31.84 13.84
C VAL A 199 -1.13 31.19 12.51
N PRO A 200 -0.71 29.95 12.22
CA PRO A 200 -1.26 29.24 11.08
C PRO A 200 -2.76 29.20 11.30
N VAL A 201 -3.53 29.66 10.32
CA VAL A 201 -4.97 29.41 10.31
C VAL A 201 -5.12 27.90 10.20
N ARG A 202 -5.13 27.21 11.33
CA ARG A 202 -5.64 25.85 11.44
C ARG A 202 -7.10 25.99 11.05
N ALA A 203 -7.42 25.63 9.80
CA ALA A 203 -8.77 25.21 9.51
C ALA A 203 -9.09 24.15 10.58
N ALA A 204 -10.12 24.40 11.39
CA ALA A 204 -10.59 23.40 12.34
C ALA A 204 -10.80 22.13 11.54
N ALA A 205 -9.92 21.14 11.72
CA ALA A 205 -10.10 19.85 11.09
C ALA A 205 -11.44 19.34 11.61
N PRO A 206 -12.42 19.05 10.73
CA PRO A 206 -13.60 18.35 11.21
C PRO A 206 -13.11 17.06 11.85
N ASP A 207 -13.49 16.82 13.12
CA ASP A 207 -13.12 15.60 13.85
C ASP A 207 -13.58 14.33 13.10
N THR A 208 -14.54 14.49 12.19
CA THR A 208 -15.10 13.46 11.32
C THR A 208 -14.57 13.64 9.89
N ASP A 209 -13.87 12.63 9.37
CA ASP A 209 -13.45 12.57 7.95
C ASP A 209 -14.71 12.44 7.05
N PRO A 210 -15.07 13.46 6.23
CA PRO A 210 -16.26 13.40 5.37
C PRO A 210 -16.11 12.39 4.22
N PHE A 211 -14.93 11.80 4.04
CA PHE A 211 -14.60 10.78 3.05
C PHE A 211 -14.22 9.44 3.68
N GLY A 212 -14.24 9.34 5.01
CA GLY A 212 -14.02 8.08 5.73
C GLY A 212 -15.06 7.04 5.35
N ASP A 213 -14.69 5.77 5.42
CA ASP A 213 -15.64 4.68 5.19
C ASP A 213 -16.73 4.79 6.28
N VAL A 214 -17.92 5.22 5.86
CA VAL A 214 -19.11 5.20 6.69
C VAL A 214 -19.47 3.72 6.79
N GLY A 215 -18.83 3.02 7.73
CA GLY A 215 -19.32 1.73 8.20
C GLY A 215 -20.82 1.85 8.44
N PRO A 216 -21.62 0.81 8.17
CA PRO A 216 -23.08 0.90 8.14
C PRO A 216 -23.52 1.62 9.40
N ALA A 217 -23.97 2.87 9.22
CA ALA A 217 -24.33 3.70 10.34
C ALA A 217 -25.43 2.98 11.08
N GLU A 218 -25.10 2.43 12.25
CA GLU A 218 -26.05 2.14 13.32
C GLU A 218 -26.60 3.48 13.83
N ALA A 219 -27.25 4.21 12.95
CA ALA A 219 -28.09 5.37 13.23
C ALA A 219 -29.52 5.03 12.79
N ALA A 220 -29.96 3.83 13.15
CA ALA A 220 -31.37 3.49 13.26
C ALA A 220 -31.62 3.20 14.73
N GLY A 221 -31.80 4.25 15.53
CA GLY A 221 -32.04 4.05 16.96
C GLY A 221 -32.24 5.31 17.80
N ARG A 222 -31.76 6.47 17.35
CA ARG A 222 -32.04 7.75 18.04
C ARG A 222 -32.62 8.77 17.07
N ALA A 223 -33.94 8.65 16.90
CA ALA A 223 -34.90 9.64 16.41
C ALA A 223 -34.37 10.76 15.48
N ALA A 224 -34.01 10.43 14.24
CA ALA A 224 -33.87 11.45 13.20
C ALA A 224 -35.20 12.22 13.08
N ARG A 225 -35.19 13.52 13.44
CA ARG A 225 -36.36 14.39 13.46
C ARG A 225 -36.55 15.00 12.08
N LEU A 226 -37.78 15.01 11.56
CA LEU A 226 -38.08 15.70 10.31
C LEU A 226 -37.97 17.22 10.55
N ALA A 227 -36.97 17.84 9.92
CA ALA A 227 -36.66 19.27 10.06
C ALA A 227 -37.25 20.14 8.94
N GLY A 228 -37.54 19.54 7.77
CA GLY A 228 -38.15 20.27 6.67
C GLY A 228 -38.46 19.38 5.47
N THR A 229 -39.29 19.89 4.55
CA THR A 229 -39.45 19.31 3.21
C THR A 229 -39.42 20.39 2.15
N ILE A 230 -38.85 20.07 0.99
CA ILE A 230 -38.84 20.92 -0.21
C ILE A 230 -39.39 20.08 -1.36
N ARG A 231 -40.33 20.62 -2.14
CA ARG A 231 -40.87 19.90 -3.29
C ARG A 231 -41.16 20.83 -4.45
N ASP A 232 -41.03 20.31 -5.66
CA ASP A 232 -41.56 20.88 -6.88
C ASP A 232 -42.59 19.92 -7.51
N ALA A 233 -42.97 20.13 -8.77
CA ALA A 233 -43.94 19.28 -9.47
C ALA A 233 -43.40 17.87 -9.85
N ARG A 234 -42.08 17.66 -9.78
CA ARG A 234 -41.37 16.47 -10.28
C ARG A 234 -40.49 15.79 -9.23
N ALA A 235 -40.11 16.49 -8.16
CA ALA A 235 -39.16 16.05 -7.15
C ALA A 235 -39.57 16.53 -5.76
N GLY A 236 -39.19 15.76 -4.75
CA GLY A 236 -39.35 16.09 -3.34
C GLY A 236 -38.09 15.71 -2.57
N LEU A 237 -37.75 16.49 -1.56
CA LEU A 237 -36.63 16.28 -0.66
C LEU A 237 -37.11 16.47 0.77
N ALA A 238 -36.69 15.57 1.66
CA ALA A 238 -36.92 15.65 3.09
C ALA A 238 -35.60 15.93 3.81
N LEU A 239 -35.62 16.85 4.76
CA LEU A 239 -34.48 17.21 5.60
C LEU A 239 -34.67 16.57 6.98
N PHE A 240 -33.72 15.75 7.40
CA PHE A 240 -33.70 15.11 8.71
C PHE A 240 -32.58 15.66 9.58
N ASP A 241 -32.91 16.02 10.81
CA ASP A 241 -31.99 16.42 11.87
C ASP A 241 -31.65 15.19 12.70
N ASP A 242 -30.37 14.88 12.86
CA ASP A 242 -29.88 13.78 13.68
C ASP A 242 -29.80 14.12 15.18
N GLY A 243 -30.06 15.38 15.56
CA GLY A 243 -30.04 15.86 16.93
C GLY A 243 -28.66 16.34 17.40
N ASP A 244 -27.60 16.08 16.63
CA ASP A 244 -26.23 16.56 16.89
C ASP A 244 -25.89 17.81 16.05
N GLY A 245 -26.91 18.42 15.43
CA GLY A 245 -26.81 19.61 14.61
C GLY A 245 -26.44 19.32 13.15
N ALA A 246 -26.40 18.06 12.74
CA ALA A 246 -26.20 17.66 11.36
C ALA A 246 -27.54 17.36 10.67
N PHE A 247 -27.65 17.84 9.43
CA PHE A 247 -28.85 17.72 8.62
C PHE A 247 -28.59 16.87 7.39
N THR A 248 -29.45 15.88 7.14
CA THR A 248 -29.38 14.99 5.97
C THR A 248 -30.58 15.24 5.06
N ALA A 249 -30.33 15.57 3.79
CA ALA A 249 -31.37 15.69 2.77
C ALA A 249 -31.54 14.36 2.03
N VAL A 250 -32.78 13.86 1.93
CA VAL A 250 -33.10 12.54 1.38
C VAL A 250 -34.28 12.63 0.40
N ALA A 251 -34.13 12.05 -0.79
CA ALA A 251 -35.16 11.98 -1.83
C ALA A 251 -36.02 10.71 -1.71
N PRO A 252 -37.23 10.68 -2.31
CA PRO A 252 -37.98 9.44 -2.49
C PRO A 252 -37.13 8.35 -3.15
N GLY A 253 -37.11 7.18 -2.55
CA GLY A 253 -36.31 6.03 -2.96
C GLY A 253 -34.97 5.93 -2.25
N GLU A 254 -34.47 6.98 -1.58
CA GLU A 254 -33.19 6.95 -0.86
C GLU A 254 -33.35 6.41 0.57
N VAL A 255 -32.22 5.92 1.12
CA VAL A 255 -32.17 5.31 2.46
C VAL A 255 -31.81 6.35 3.52
N LEU A 256 -32.44 6.22 4.68
CA LEU A 256 -32.17 6.99 5.90
C LEU A 256 -31.99 5.98 7.05
N GLY A 257 -30.74 5.69 7.40
CA GLY A 257 -30.41 4.60 8.34
C GLY A 257 -30.96 3.26 7.82
N ALA A 258 -31.80 2.60 8.62
CA ALA A 258 -32.47 1.35 8.25
C ALA A 258 -33.81 1.55 7.52
N ALA A 259 -34.24 2.80 7.29
CA ALA A 259 -35.49 3.13 6.65
C ALA A 259 -35.28 3.60 5.19
N ARG A 260 -36.31 3.50 4.34
CA ARG A 260 -36.32 4.07 2.99
C ARG A 260 -37.40 5.12 2.86
N VAL A 261 -37.08 6.29 2.32
CA VAL A 261 -38.08 7.33 2.04
C VAL A 261 -38.96 6.85 0.88
N VAL A 262 -40.25 6.71 1.12
CA VAL A 262 -41.23 6.26 0.11
C VAL A 262 -41.87 7.47 -0.56
N ARG A 263 -42.20 8.50 0.22
CA ARG A 263 -42.93 9.67 -0.25
C ARG A 263 -42.62 10.90 0.58
N VAL A 264 -42.40 12.03 -0.10
CA VAL A 264 -42.26 13.34 0.53
C VAL A 264 -43.53 14.16 0.28
N GLU A 265 -44.16 14.61 1.36
CA GLU A 265 -45.35 15.45 1.36
C GLU A 265 -45.00 16.86 1.89
N ARG A 266 -45.93 17.82 1.77
CA ARG A 266 -45.66 19.21 2.17
C ARG A 266 -45.31 19.37 3.66
N ALA A 267 -45.83 18.51 4.53
CA ALA A 267 -45.61 18.58 5.97
C ALA A 267 -45.39 17.19 6.60
N ALA A 268 -45.10 16.18 5.78
CA ALA A 268 -44.90 14.82 6.25
C ALA A 268 -44.03 14.02 5.29
N VAL A 269 -43.44 12.94 5.81
CA VAL A 269 -42.66 11.98 5.04
C VAL A 269 -43.08 10.58 5.43
N THR A 270 -43.28 9.72 4.43
CA THR A 270 -43.55 8.30 4.63
C THR A 270 -42.27 7.51 4.46
N LEU A 271 -41.91 6.75 5.47
CA LEU A 271 -40.76 5.85 5.50
C LEU A 271 -41.24 4.39 5.44
N ALA A 272 -40.50 3.54 4.74
CA ALA A 272 -40.60 2.10 4.85
C ALA A 272 -39.53 1.62 5.83
N THR A 273 -39.95 1.02 6.94
CA THR A 273 -39.08 0.44 7.96
C THR A 273 -39.30 -1.07 8.04
N ALA A 274 -38.44 -1.80 8.75
CA ALA A 274 -38.62 -3.24 9.01
C ALA A 274 -39.93 -3.53 9.77
N ASP A 275 -40.37 -2.60 10.62
CA ASP A 275 -41.59 -2.70 11.43
C ASP A 275 -42.86 -2.23 10.67
N GLY A 276 -42.71 -1.84 9.41
CA GLY A 276 -43.79 -1.37 8.55
C GLY A 276 -43.67 0.09 8.12
N PRO A 277 -44.68 0.63 7.42
CA PRO A 277 -44.67 2.02 6.98
C PRO A 277 -44.85 2.95 8.18
N GLN A 278 -43.93 3.90 8.34
CA GLN A 278 -43.96 4.92 9.39
C GLN A 278 -44.12 6.31 8.76
N ARG A 279 -45.04 7.11 9.29
CA ARG A 279 -45.25 8.50 8.84
C ARG A 279 -44.67 9.47 9.85
N LEU A 280 -43.75 10.31 9.41
CA LEU A 280 -43.18 11.40 10.20
C LEU A 280 -43.83 12.71 9.76
N VAL A 281 -44.33 13.48 10.71
CA VAL A 281 -44.91 14.80 10.47
C VAL A 281 -43.87 15.84 10.84
N LEU A 282 -43.83 16.94 10.09
CA LEU A 282 -42.97 18.08 10.40
C LEU A 282 -43.40 18.61 11.77
N ASP A 283 -42.49 18.57 12.72
CA ASP A 283 -42.77 19.08 14.06
C ASP A 283 -42.60 20.60 14.04
N ASP A 284 -43.67 21.32 14.39
CA ASP A 284 -43.78 22.79 14.33
C ASP A 284 -42.83 23.53 15.28
N GLY A 285 -41.92 22.81 15.95
CA GLY A 285 -40.91 23.40 16.81
C GLY A 285 -41.53 24.04 18.03
N GLY A 286 -42.45 23.32 18.69
CA GLY A 286 -42.99 23.72 19.98
C GLY A 286 -41.84 24.03 20.94
N ARG A 287 -41.62 25.32 21.22
CA ARG A 287 -40.74 25.73 22.31
C ARG A 287 -41.40 25.34 23.64
N PRO A 288 -40.63 24.87 24.63
CA PRO A 288 -41.11 24.78 26.01
C PRO A 288 -41.47 26.17 26.57
#